data_AF-A0AAT9HIC7-F1
#
_entry.id   AF-A0AAT9HIC7-F1
#
_cell.length_a   1.000
_cell.length_b   1.000
_cell.length_c   1.000
_cell.angle_alpha   90.00
_cell.angle_beta   90.00
_cell.angle_gamma   90.00
#
_symmetry.space_group_name_H-M   'P 1'
#
loop_
_entity.id
_entity.type
_entity.pdbx_description
1 polymer ?
#
loop_
_entity_poly.entity_id
_entity_poly.type
_entity_poly.pdbx_seq_one_letter_code
_entity_poly.pdbx_strand_id
1 'polypeptide(L)'
;MYAKGSGGNAQITTAGTPAVFADQGNVLGITVAGHHYALFAPTGGDWNVSGSTITAGLGSRDYFSVAVLPSTDALATFKKYAYSFVTGSKVTWNYGGGTVGATYTLTTEAKEGTERGTLQALYRHQWLHTTDPSPRTRTSPRAAP
;
A
#
# COMPACT_ATOMS: atom_id res chain seq x y z
N MET A 1 1.70 2.06 2.88
CA MET A 1 1.80 2.83 4.14
C MET A 1 0.40 2.95 4.71
N TYR A 2 0.28 2.76 6.01
CA TYR A 2 -0.95 2.95 6.77
C TYR A 2 -0.70 4.09 7.76
N ALA A 3 -1.60 5.06 7.83
CA ALA A 3 -1.50 6.19 8.72
C ALA A 3 -2.72 6.25 9.63
N LYS A 4 -2.48 6.66 10.89
CA LYS A 4 -3.52 7.08 11.82
C LYS A 4 -3.23 8.49 12.33
N GLY A 5 -4.24 9.33 12.49
CA GLY A 5 -4.11 10.70 12.99
C GLY A 5 -5.35 11.16 13.73
N SER A 6 -5.21 12.09 14.66
CA SER A 6 -6.31 12.61 15.49
C SER A 6 -6.61 14.06 15.14
N GLY A 7 -7.89 14.39 14.91
CA GLY A 7 -8.38 15.78 14.93
C GLY A 7 -8.07 16.63 13.71
N GLY A 8 -7.75 16.04 12.55
CA GLY A 8 -7.47 16.77 11.32
C GLY A 8 -7.71 15.96 10.04
N ASN A 9 -7.64 16.65 8.90
CA ASN A 9 -7.72 16.03 7.57
C ASN A 9 -6.44 15.25 7.26
N ALA A 10 -6.55 14.22 6.42
CA ALA A 10 -5.37 13.68 5.76
C ALA A 10 -4.79 14.74 4.83
N GLN A 11 -3.46 14.89 4.84
CA GLN A 11 -2.74 15.79 3.94
C GLN A 11 -1.48 15.11 3.41
N ILE A 12 -1.29 15.17 2.09
CA ILE A 12 -0.12 14.65 1.39
C ILE A 12 0.41 15.78 0.52
N THR A 13 1.71 16.07 0.65
CA THR A 13 2.40 17.01 -0.23
C THR A 13 3.29 16.24 -1.19
N THR A 14 3.16 16.56 -2.47
CA THR A 14 3.91 15.94 -3.57
C THR A 14 5.05 16.84 -4.02
N ALA A 15 6.08 16.28 -4.65
CA ALA A 15 7.24 17.04 -5.15
C ALA A 15 6.92 18.00 -6.32
N GLY A 16 5.72 17.87 -6.90
CA GLY A 16 5.17 18.72 -7.95
C GLY A 16 3.71 18.31 -8.20
N THR A 17 2.97 19.13 -8.95
CA THR A 17 1.55 18.87 -9.21
C THR A 17 1.34 17.46 -9.80
N PRO A 18 0.55 16.60 -9.14
CA PRO A 18 0.30 15.24 -9.61
C PRO A 18 -0.60 15.23 -10.84
N ALA A 19 -0.36 14.27 -11.75
CA ALA A 19 -1.36 13.91 -12.74
C ALA A 19 -2.32 12.88 -12.14
N VAL A 20 -3.61 13.19 -12.09
CA VAL A 20 -4.64 12.26 -11.60
C VAL A 20 -5.04 11.31 -12.72
N PHE A 21 -4.86 10.00 -12.52
CA PHE A 21 -5.27 8.97 -13.48
C PHE A 21 -6.55 8.24 -13.06
N ALA A 22 -6.95 8.37 -11.79
CA ALA A 22 -8.21 7.85 -11.28
C ALA A 22 -8.69 8.73 -10.12
N ASP A 23 -9.96 9.08 -10.14
CA ASP A 23 -10.64 9.75 -9.05
C ASP A 23 -11.98 9.04 -8.82
N GLN A 24 -12.14 8.46 -7.63
CA GLN A 24 -13.33 7.70 -7.22
C GLN A 24 -13.80 8.21 -5.85
N GLY A 25 -13.58 9.49 -5.54
CA GLY A 25 -13.86 10.08 -4.24
C GLY A 25 -12.83 9.66 -3.20
N ASN A 26 -13.17 8.70 -2.35
CA ASN A 26 -12.25 8.24 -1.29
C ASN A 26 -11.04 7.46 -1.80
N VAL A 27 -11.00 7.11 -3.09
CA VAL A 27 -9.86 6.47 -3.75
C VAL A 27 -9.33 7.36 -4.86
N LEU A 28 -8.06 7.77 -4.74
CA LEU A 28 -7.38 8.62 -5.71
C LEU A 28 -6.12 7.93 -6.24
N GLY A 29 -5.98 7.88 -7.55
CA GLY A 29 -4.79 7.42 -8.26
C GLY A 29 -4.03 8.59 -8.86
N ILE A 30 -2.76 8.77 -8.48
CA ILE A 30 -1.92 9.87 -8.95
C ILE A 30 -0.60 9.40 -9.56
N THR A 31 -0.05 10.19 -10.46
CA THR A 31 1.31 10.05 -10.98
C THR A 31 2.12 11.29 -10.65
N VAL A 32 3.27 11.11 -10.00
CA VAL A 32 4.22 12.19 -9.67
C VAL A 32 5.60 11.75 -10.14
N ALA A 33 6.24 12.55 -10.98
CA ALA A 33 7.59 12.28 -11.50
C ALA A 33 7.76 10.84 -12.08
N GLY A 34 6.75 10.35 -12.81
CA GLY A 34 6.76 9.01 -13.41
C GLY A 34 6.45 7.85 -12.46
N HIS A 35 6.15 8.13 -11.19
CA HIS A 35 5.76 7.12 -10.20
C HIS A 35 4.27 7.17 -9.91
N HIS A 36 3.63 5.99 -9.87
CA HIS A 36 2.21 5.85 -9.62
C HIS A 36 1.93 5.59 -8.14
N TYR A 37 0.94 6.27 -7.58
CA TYR A 37 0.50 6.11 -6.21
C TYR A 37 -1.02 5.96 -6.16
N ALA A 38 -1.50 5.21 -5.18
CA ALA A 38 -2.91 5.14 -4.81
C ALA A 38 -3.08 5.64 -3.38
N LEU A 39 -4.05 6.51 -3.17
CA LEU A 39 -4.42 7.12 -1.90
C LEU A 39 -5.83 6.64 -1.55
N PHE A 40 -6.01 6.17 -0.32
CA PHE A 40 -7.27 5.61 0.16
C PHE A 40 -7.66 6.30 1.47
N ALA A 41 -8.67 7.15 1.38
CA ALA A 41 -9.37 7.71 2.54
C ALA A 41 -10.52 6.77 2.92
N PRO A 42 -11.08 6.91 4.13
CA PRO A 42 -12.20 6.07 4.52
C PRO A 42 -13.43 6.25 3.62
N THR A 43 -14.28 5.23 3.50
CA THR A 43 -15.51 5.30 2.69
C THR A 43 -16.37 6.52 3.06
N GLY A 44 -16.77 7.31 2.08
CA GLY A 44 -17.51 8.56 2.29
C GLY A 44 -16.61 9.80 2.48
N GLY A 45 -15.29 9.62 2.57
CA GLY A 45 -14.33 10.70 2.37
C GLY A 45 -14.16 11.05 0.89
N ASP A 46 -13.51 12.16 0.62
CA ASP A 46 -13.21 12.61 -0.74
C ASP A 46 -11.84 13.29 -0.78
N TRP A 47 -11.03 12.99 -1.80
CA TRP A 47 -9.72 13.58 -1.98
C TRP A 47 -9.81 14.83 -2.85
N ASN A 48 -9.33 15.95 -2.33
CA ASN A 48 -9.17 17.19 -3.08
C ASN A 48 -7.70 17.44 -3.41
N VAL A 49 -7.41 17.79 -4.66
CA VAL A 49 -6.06 18.14 -5.14
C VAL A 49 -6.00 19.65 -5.39
N SER A 50 -5.06 20.32 -4.72
CA SER A 50 -4.79 21.75 -4.89
C SER A 50 -3.29 21.98 -5.05
N GLY A 51 -2.86 22.19 -6.30
CA GLY A 51 -1.45 22.25 -6.65
C GLY A 51 -0.73 20.95 -6.27
N SER A 52 0.31 21.06 -5.45
CA SER A 52 1.06 19.90 -4.92
C SER A 52 0.47 19.31 -3.64
N THR A 53 -0.59 19.89 -3.10
CA THR A 53 -1.21 19.48 -1.84
C THR A 53 -2.48 18.68 -2.11
N ILE A 54 -2.58 17.50 -1.49
CA ILE A 54 -3.73 16.61 -1.59
C ILE A 54 -4.31 16.43 -0.19
N THR A 55 -5.61 16.64 -0.03
CA THR A 55 -6.28 16.55 1.28
C THR A 55 -7.55 15.72 1.22
N ALA A 56 -7.86 14.99 2.28
CA ALA A 56 -9.19 14.37 2.46
C ALA A 56 -9.67 14.53 3.90
N GLY A 57 -10.96 14.83 4.04
CA GLY A 57 -11.62 14.74 5.34
C GLY A 57 -11.72 13.28 5.79
N LEU A 58 -11.34 13.00 7.04
CA LEU A 58 -11.44 11.65 7.62
C LEU A 58 -12.77 11.40 8.36
N GLY A 59 -13.59 12.44 8.53
CA GLY A 59 -14.86 12.36 9.26
C GLY A 59 -14.66 11.96 10.72
N SER A 60 -15.41 10.97 11.19
CA SER A 60 -15.26 10.38 12.53
C SER A 60 -14.17 9.31 12.62
N ARG A 61 -13.47 9.03 11.52
CA ARG A 61 -12.40 8.05 11.45
C ARG A 61 -11.04 8.75 11.53
N ASP A 62 -10.03 7.95 11.80
CA ASP A 62 -8.69 8.43 12.12
C ASP A 62 -7.62 7.87 11.18
N TYR A 63 -8.00 7.24 10.05
CA TYR A 63 -7.07 6.48 9.22
C TYR A 63 -7.12 6.81 7.73
N PHE A 64 -5.99 6.62 7.04
CA PHE A 64 -5.91 6.54 5.59
C PHE A 64 -4.72 5.65 5.19
N SER A 65 -4.65 5.24 3.94
CA SER A 65 -3.51 4.48 3.43
C SER A 65 -3.03 4.99 2.08
N VAL A 66 -1.75 4.77 1.81
CA VAL A 66 -1.09 5.16 0.55
C VAL A 66 -0.24 4.00 0.06
N ALA A 67 -0.32 3.69 -1.21
CA ALA A 67 0.46 2.65 -1.85
C ALA A 67 1.20 3.18 -3.07
N VAL A 68 2.43 2.69 -3.29
CA VAL A 68 3.12 2.85 -4.57
C VAL A 68 2.66 1.73 -5.48
N LEU A 69 2.19 2.06 -6.68
CA LEU A 69 1.75 1.08 -7.65
C LEU A 69 2.87 0.75 -8.64
N PRO A 70 2.99 -0.52 -9.09
CA PRO A 70 3.89 -0.88 -10.17
C PRO A 70 3.43 -0.31 -11.53
N SER A 71 2.13 -0.06 -11.68
CA SER A 71 1.46 0.42 -12.88
C SER A 71 0.04 0.89 -12.52
N THR A 72 -0.60 1.70 -13.37
CA THR A 72 -1.92 2.29 -13.06
C THR A 72 -3.05 1.25 -12.97
N ASP A 73 -2.96 0.14 -13.71
CA ASP A 73 -3.93 -0.98 -13.67
C ASP A 73 -3.93 -1.74 -12.32
N ALA A 74 -2.88 -1.58 -11.50
CA ALA A 74 -2.80 -2.23 -10.20
C ALA A 74 -3.76 -1.62 -9.16
N LEU A 75 -4.39 -0.46 -9.44
CA LEU A 75 -5.23 0.27 -8.48
C LEU A 75 -6.31 -0.61 -7.84
N ALA A 76 -7.03 -1.40 -8.63
CA ALA A 76 -8.10 -2.27 -8.12
C ALA A 76 -7.58 -3.35 -7.16
N THR A 77 -6.42 -3.94 -7.47
CA THR A 77 -5.79 -4.94 -6.58
C THR A 77 -5.37 -4.31 -5.26
N PHE A 78 -4.78 -3.11 -5.28
CA PHE A 78 -4.39 -2.40 -4.05
C PHE A 78 -5.60 -1.92 -3.24
N LYS A 79 -6.66 -1.47 -3.91
CA LYS A 79 -7.94 -1.08 -3.26
C LYS A 79 -8.51 -2.21 -2.42
N LYS A 80 -8.43 -3.46 -2.89
CA LYS A 80 -8.91 -4.65 -2.15
C LYS A 80 -8.31 -4.74 -0.74
N TYR A 81 -7.02 -4.42 -0.59
CA TYR A 81 -6.30 -4.53 0.69
C TYR A 81 -6.00 -3.18 1.37
N ALA A 82 -6.52 -2.08 0.84
CA ALA A 82 -6.21 -0.72 1.29
C ALA A 82 -6.57 -0.45 2.76
N TYR A 83 -7.58 -1.14 3.28
CA TYR A 83 -8.08 -0.99 4.64
C TYR A 83 -7.69 -2.15 5.57
N SER A 84 -6.89 -3.11 5.08
CA SER A 84 -6.36 -4.21 5.89
C SER A 84 -5.01 -3.82 6.48
N PHE A 85 -5.04 -3.18 7.66
CA PHE A 85 -3.86 -2.56 8.25
C PHE A 85 -3.00 -3.61 8.92
N VAL A 86 -1.74 -3.72 8.51
CA VAL A 86 -0.78 -4.62 9.16
C VAL A 86 -0.50 -4.12 10.59
N THR A 87 -0.77 -4.96 11.58
CA THR A 87 -0.57 -4.69 13.01
C THR A 87 0.57 -5.50 13.63
N GLY A 88 1.04 -6.53 12.92
CA GLY A 88 2.16 -7.35 13.37
C GLY A 88 2.86 -8.07 12.23
N SER A 89 4.12 -8.42 12.45
CA SER A 89 4.92 -9.23 11.55
C SER A 89 5.73 -10.25 12.36
N LYS A 90 5.73 -11.50 11.92
CA LYS A 90 6.50 -12.58 12.56
C LYS A 90 7.22 -13.39 11.50
N VAL A 91 8.47 -13.75 11.79
CA VAL A 91 9.19 -14.76 11.02
C VAL A 91 9.34 -15.99 11.89
N THR A 92 8.94 -17.15 11.37
CA THR A 92 9.28 -18.45 11.94
C THR A 92 10.20 -19.16 10.99
N TRP A 93 11.19 -19.89 11.50
CA TRP A 93 12.12 -20.62 10.68
C TRP A 93 12.39 -22.00 11.27
N ASN A 94 12.78 -22.92 10.40
CA ASN A 94 13.25 -24.25 10.76
C ASN A 94 14.50 -24.60 9.95
N TYR A 95 15.37 -25.42 10.53
CA TYR A 95 16.56 -25.93 9.87
C TYR A 95 16.46 -27.45 9.75
N GLY A 96 16.76 -27.97 8.57
CA GLY A 96 16.80 -29.41 8.31
C GLY A 96 17.53 -29.73 7.02
N GLY A 97 18.41 -30.75 7.04
CA GLY A 97 19.10 -31.23 5.83
C GLY A 97 19.92 -30.17 5.11
N GLY A 98 20.56 -29.24 5.84
CA GLY A 98 21.34 -28.14 5.25
C GLY A 98 20.51 -26.98 4.69
N THR A 99 19.18 -27.03 4.81
CA THR A 99 18.26 -26.00 4.31
C THR A 99 17.57 -25.27 5.46
N VAL A 100 17.33 -23.97 5.29
CA VAL A 100 16.51 -23.16 6.20
C VAL A 100 15.20 -22.80 5.50
N GLY A 101 14.08 -23.22 6.08
CA GLY A 101 12.76 -22.75 5.69
C GLY A 101 12.38 -21.54 6.56
N ALA A 102 11.87 -20.47 5.94
CA ALA A 102 11.40 -19.28 6.65
C ALA A 102 9.99 -18.90 6.20
N THR A 103 9.09 -18.74 7.16
CA THR A 103 7.71 -18.30 6.95
C THR A 103 7.53 -16.90 7.50
N TYR A 104 7.15 -15.97 6.62
CA TYR A 104 6.88 -14.57 6.95
C TYR A 104 5.36 -14.38 7.07
N THR A 105 4.88 -14.15 8.28
CA THR A 105 3.46 -13.96 8.57
C THR A 105 3.19 -12.52 8.96
N LEU A 106 2.21 -11.90 8.31
CA LEU A 106 1.69 -10.58 8.68
C LEU A 106 0.31 -10.75 9.31
N THR A 107 0.09 -10.06 10.43
CA THR A 107 -1.22 -9.94 11.06
C THR A 107 -1.83 -8.63 10.64
N THR A 108 -3.10 -8.65 10.22
CA THR A 108 -3.84 -7.47 9.78
C THR A 108 -5.11 -7.27 10.58
N GLU A 109 -5.49 -6.02 10.77
CA GLU A 109 -6.78 -5.58 11.27
C GLU A 109 -7.51 -4.83 10.14
N ALA A 110 -8.74 -5.21 9.81
CA ALA A 110 -9.49 -4.39 8.85
C ALA A 110 -10.12 -3.18 9.52
N LYS A 111 -9.86 -2.03 8.91
CA LYS A 111 -10.51 -0.77 9.21
C LYS A 111 -11.85 -0.62 8.50
N GLU A 112 -11.99 -1.26 7.34
CA GLU A 112 -13.24 -1.40 6.59
C GLU A 112 -13.30 -2.77 5.90
N GLY A 113 -14.51 -3.28 5.68
CA GLY A 113 -14.73 -4.55 4.99
C GLY A 113 -14.18 -5.78 5.73
N THR A 114 -14.08 -6.88 4.98
CA THR A 114 -13.77 -8.22 5.52
C THR A 114 -12.38 -8.73 5.18
N GLU A 115 -11.63 -8.04 4.33
CA GLU A 115 -10.30 -8.47 3.89
C GLU A 115 -9.28 -8.45 5.04
N ARG A 116 -8.55 -9.55 5.21
CA ARG A 116 -7.49 -9.75 6.23
C ARG A 116 -6.16 -10.18 5.62
N GLY A 117 -5.95 -9.84 4.35
CA GLY A 117 -4.71 -10.06 3.62
C GLY A 117 -3.97 -8.75 3.35
N THR A 118 -2.75 -8.84 2.84
CA THR A 118 -1.99 -7.67 2.39
C THR A 118 -1.08 -8.04 1.23
N LEU A 119 -0.55 -7.04 0.52
CA LEU A 119 0.39 -7.21 -0.57
C LEU A 119 1.82 -7.03 -0.04
N GLN A 120 2.66 -8.05 -0.22
CA GLN A 120 4.07 -8.02 0.19
C GLN A 120 4.97 -7.81 -1.01
N ALA A 121 5.95 -6.90 -0.88
CA ALA A 121 7.03 -6.76 -1.85
C ALA A 121 8.23 -7.59 -1.38
N LEU A 122 8.55 -8.65 -2.12
CA LEU A 122 9.65 -9.56 -1.80
C LEU A 122 10.97 -9.08 -2.41
N TYR A 123 12.05 -9.15 -1.66
CA TYR A 123 13.40 -8.90 -2.17
C TYR A 123 13.90 -10.06 -3.04
N ARG A 124 14.99 -9.84 -3.80
CA ARG A 124 15.56 -10.85 -4.72
C ARG A 124 15.83 -12.21 -4.09
N HIS A 125 16.47 -12.21 -2.93
CA HIS A 125 16.73 -13.45 -2.18
C HIS A 125 15.46 -14.11 -1.61
N GLN A 126 14.33 -13.39 -1.50
CA GLN A 126 13.07 -13.97 -1.05
C GLN A 126 12.29 -14.53 -2.24
N TRP A 127 12.12 -13.76 -3.31
CA TRP A 127 11.33 -14.22 -4.46
C TRP A 127 12.01 -15.35 -5.24
N LEU A 128 13.34 -15.42 -5.28
CA LEU A 128 14.06 -16.55 -5.90
C LEU A 128 13.85 -17.87 -5.15
N HIS A 129 13.42 -17.80 -3.90
CA HIS A 129 13.27 -18.94 -3.00
C HIS A 129 11.86 -19.03 -2.39
N THR A 130 10.88 -18.34 -2.97
CA THR A 130 9.49 -18.40 -2.52
C THR A 130 8.75 -19.56 -3.16
N THR A 131 7.85 -20.18 -2.42
CA THR A 131 6.90 -21.17 -2.93
C THR A 131 5.59 -20.52 -3.42
N ASP A 132 5.43 -19.21 -3.22
CA ASP A 132 4.24 -18.43 -3.61
C ASP A 132 4.65 -17.08 -4.23
N PRO A 133 4.99 -17.06 -5.54
CA PRO A 133 5.40 -15.84 -6.23
C PRO A 133 4.21 -15.00 -6.73
N SER A 134 4.33 -13.67 -6.62
CA SER A 134 3.41 -12.72 -7.29
C SER A 134 4.03 -12.20 -8.59
N PRO A 135 3.27 -12.04 -9.69
CA PRO A 135 3.81 -11.58 -10.97
C PRO A 135 4.17 -10.09 -11.01
N ARG A 136 3.89 -9.31 -9.96
CA ARG A 136 4.11 -7.84 -9.97
C ARG A 136 5.50 -7.50 -9.42
N THR A 137 6.27 -6.72 -10.19
CA THR A 137 7.65 -6.33 -9.84
C THR A 137 7.76 -4.83 -9.55
N ARG A 138 8.81 -4.44 -8.82
CA ARG A 138 9.16 -3.04 -8.58
C ARG A 138 10.67 -2.89 -8.54
N THR A 139 11.20 -1.87 -9.23
CA THR A 139 12.61 -1.52 -9.15
C THR A 139 12.96 -1.04 -7.74
N SER A 140 14.06 -1.54 -7.19
CA SER A 140 14.57 -1.20 -5.86
C SER A 140 16.09 -1.25 -5.90
N PRO A 141 16.82 -0.45 -5.10
CA PRO A 141 18.29 -0.56 -5.00
C PRO A 141 18.79 -1.98 -4.68
N ARG A 142 17.95 -2.80 -4.03
CA ARG A 142 18.25 -4.21 -3.67
C ARG A 142 17.67 -5.24 -4.65
N ALA A 143 16.99 -4.77 -5.69
CA ALA A 143 16.52 -5.57 -6.81
C ALA A 143 17.01 -4.87 -8.08
N ALA A 144 18.30 -5.04 -8.38
CA ALA A 144 18.80 -4.77 -9.72
C ALA A 144 18.06 -5.70 -10.72
N PRO A 145 17.84 -5.24 -11.98
CA PRO A 145 17.00 -5.90 -12.97
C PRO A 145 17.27 -7.40 -13.17
#